data_AF-A0A5A7SV07-F1
#
_entry.id   AF-A0A5A7SV07-F1
#
_cell.length_a   1.000
_cell.length_b   1.000
_cell.length_c   1.000
_cell.angle_alpha   90.00
_cell.angle_beta   90.00
_cell.angle_gamma   90.00
#
_symmetry.space_group_name_H-M   'P 1'
#
loop_
_entity.id
_entity.type
_entity.pdbx_description
1 polymer ?
#
loop_
_entity_poly.entity_id
_entity_poly.type
_entity_poly.pdbx_seq_one_letter_code
_entity_poly.pdbx_strand_id
1 'polypeptide(L)'
;MFGVTTPCVNAVKEILLKEGYEILVFHATGVGGKAMESLVKEGFIQGVLDITTIEVADYLIGGVMACGSTRFDAIIEKRIPLVLSFKVKETSKLGPRPEKPIEIYEFERYIACSVL
;
A
#
# COMPACT_ATOMS: atom_id res chain seq x y z
N MET A 1 4.74 2.08 2.08
CA MET A 1 5.23 3.20 2.92
C MET A 1 5.25 4.48 2.09
N PHE A 2 4.96 5.61 2.73
CA PHE A 2 5.08 6.94 2.14
C PHE A 2 5.47 7.92 3.25
N GLY A 3 6.00 9.10 2.90
CA GLY A 3 6.50 10.07 3.91
C GLY A 3 5.53 10.36 5.06
N VAL A 4 4.22 10.43 4.77
CA VAL A 4 3.17 10.68 5.77
C VAL A 4 2.80 9.46 6.63
N THR A 5 3.19 8.25 6.22
CA THR A 5 2.97 7.00 6.95
C THR A 5 4.25 6.43 7.57
N THR A 6 5.41 7.04 7.33
CA THR A 6 6.72 6.63 7.88
C THR A 6 6.70 6.37 9.39
N PRO A 7 6.09 7.24 10.25
CA PRO A 7 6.07 6.96 11.69
C PRO A 7 5.34 5.65 12.05
N CYS A 8 4.22 5.36 11.38
CA CYS A 8 3.47 4.13 11.59
C CYS A 8 4.25 2.91 11.07
N VAL A 9 4.83 3.00 9.87
CA VAL A 9 5.62 1.91 9.28
C VAL A 9 6.85 1.58 10.14
N ASN A 10 7.54 2.59 10.69
CA ASN A 10 8.70 2.36 11.56
C ASN A 10 8.30 1.68 12.86
N ALA A 11 7.21 2.11 13.51
CA ALA A 11 6.71 1.47 14.72
C ALA A 11 6.34 -0.01 14.48
N VAL A 12 5.63 -0.31 13.38
CA VAL A 12 5.28 -1.69 13.01
C VAL A 12 6.53 -2.51 12.71
N LYS A 13 7.49 -1.95 11.96
CA LYS A 13 8.76 -2.61 11.66
C LYS A 13 9.53 -2.97 12.93
N GLU A 14 9.62 -2.07 13.89
CA GLU A 14 10.32 -2.33 15.16
C GLU A 14 9.66 -3.47 15.95
N ILE A 15 8.33 -3.55 15.97
CA ILE A 15 7.60 -4.63 16.64
C ILE A 15 7.89 -5.96 15.94
N LEU A 16 7.72 -6.02 14.63
CA LEU A 16 7.89 -7.27 13.88
C LEU A 16 9.34 -7.77 13.90
N LEU A 17 10.33 -6.87 13.88
CA LEU A 17 11.73 -7.25 14.04
C LEU A 17 12.00 -7.88 15.42
N LYS A 18 11.37 -7.38 16.49
CA LYS A 18 11.50 -7.96 17.84
C LYS A 18 10.85 -9.34 17.93
N GLU A 19 9.79 -9.57 17.16
CA GLU A 19 9.13 -10.88 17.02
C GLU A 19 9.89 -11.84 16.08
N GLY A 20 11.04 -11.42 15.51
CA GLY A 20 11.91 -12.27 14.70
C GLY A 20 11.58 -12.33 13.21
N TYR A 21 10.70 -11.46 12.70
CA TYR A 21 10.37 -11.41 11.28
C TYR A 21 11.42 -10.62 10.48
N GLU A 22 11.71 -11.07 9.26
CA GLU A 22 12.41 -10.27 8.26
C GLU A 22 11.44 -9.33 7.55
N ILE A 23 11.82 -8.05 7.38
CA ILE A 23 10.92 -7.01 6.89
C ILE A 23 11.49 -6.31 5.65
N LEU A 24 10.69 -6.31 4.58
CA LEU A 24 10.90 -5.51 3.37
C LEU A 24 9.91 -4.35 3.35
N VAL A 25 10.42 -3.13 3.13
CA VAL A 25 9.59 -1.92 3.06
C VAL A 25 9.56 -1.39 1.64
N PHE A 26 8.35 -1.24 1.09
CA PHE A 26 8.13 -0.74 -0.27
C PHE A 26 7.58 0.68 -0.24
N HIS A 27 8.08 1.54 -1.12
CA HIS A 27 7.58 2.90 -1.26
C HIS A 27 6.34 2.91 -2.19
N ALA A 28 5.21 3.45 -1.72
CA ALA A 28 3.91 3.36 -2.40
C ALA A 28 3.81 4.37 -3.55
N THR A 29 4.55 4.12 -4.63
CA THR A 29 4.66 4.99 -5.81
C THR A 29 4.15 4.33 -7.09
N GLY A 30 3.27 3.34 -6.97
CA GLY A 30 2.78 2.46 -8.04
C GLY A 30 3.74 1.31 -8.34
N VAL A 31 5.03 1.62 -8.50
CA VAL A 31 6.08 0.62 -8.72
C VAL A 31 6.36 -0.21 -7.47
N GLY A 32 6.31 0.40 -6.28
CA GLY A 32 6.58 -0.33 -5.04
C GLY A 32 5.55 -1.39 -4.71
N GLY A 33 4.25 -1.11 -4.88
CA GLY A 33 3.20 -2.13 -4.75
C GLY A 33 3.38 -3.29 -5.72
N LYS A 34 3.72 -3.00 -6.99
CA LYS A 34 4.00 -4.04 -8.00
C LYS A 34 5.22 -4.89 -7.65
N ALA A 35 6.30 -4.28 -7.17
CA ALA A 35 7.51 -4.99 -6.75
C ALA A 35 7.22 -5.93 -5.58
N MET A 36 6.47 -5.45 -4.58
CA MET A 36 5.99 -6.27 -3.46
C MET A 36 5.18 -7.47 -3.95
N GLU A 37 4.21 -7.25 -4.86
CA GLU A 37 3.37 -8.33 -5.39
C GLU A 37 4.16 -9.34 -6.23
N SER A 38 5.20 -8.94 -6.95
CA SER A 38 6.09 -9.88 -7.65
C SER A 38 6.76 -10.83 -6.67
N LEU A 39 7.29 -10.29 -5.56
CA LEU A 39 7.94 -11.10 -4.52
C LEU A 39 6.96 -12.01 -3.78
N VAL A 40 5.70 -11.61 -3.64
CA VAL A 40 4.62 -12.47 -3.17
C VAL A 40 4.36 -13.61 -4.16
N LYS A 41 4.24 -13.31 -5.47
CA LYS A 41 4.03 -14.33 -6.52
C LYS A 41 5.16 -15.35 -6.58
N GLU A 42 6.39 -14.90 -6.37
CA GLU A 42 7.60 -15.73 -6.33
C GLU A 42 7.76 -16.51 -5.02
N GLY A 43 6.98 -16.19 -3.99
CA GLY A 43 6.98 -16.88 -2.69
C GLY A 43 8.03 -16.39 -1.69
N PHE A 44 8.71 -15.29 -1.98
CA PHE A 44 9.69 -14.67 -1.08
C PHE A 44 9.04 -13.92 0.10
N ILE A 45 7.78 -13.48 -0.05
CA ILE A 45 7.01 -12.81 1.01
C ILE A 45 5.86 -13.73 1.45
N GLN A 46 5.81 -14.04 2.75
CA GLN A 46 4.82 -14.94 3.35
C GLN A 46 3.70 -14.22 4.11
N GLY A 47 3.74 -12.89 4.18
CA GLY A 47 2.69 -12.08 4.80
C GLY A 47 2.85 -10.60 4.44
N VAL A 48 1.74 -9.87 4.35
CA VAL A 48 1.73 -8.46 3.93
C VAL A 48 0.98 -7.60 4.94
N LEU A 49 1.62 -6.51 5.37
CA LEU A 49 0.97 -5.39 6.06
C LEU A 49 0.92 -4.19 5.11
N ASP A 50 -0.20 -4.04 4.39
CA ASP A 50 -0.39 -2.94 3.45
C ASP A 50 -0.94 -1.70 4.16
N ILE A 51 -0.03 -0.97 4.81
CA ILE A 51 -0.34 0.22 5.62
C ILE A 51 -0.65 1.44 4.73
N THR A 52 -0.21 1.44 3.47
CA THR A 52 -0.18 2.64 2.62
C THR A 52 -0.72 2.35 1.23
N THR A 53 -2.05 2.29 1.12
CA THR A 53 -2.79 1.96 -0.10
C THR A 53 -3.04 3.16 -1.03
N ILE A 54 -2.23 4.22 -0.94
CA ILE A 54 -2.42 5.46 -1.72
C ILE A 54 -2.38 5.24 -3.24
N GLU A 55 -1.68 4.20 -3.71
CA GLU A 55 -1.62 3.83 -5.12
C GLU A 55 -3.01 3.49 -5.70
N VAL A 56 -3.94 3.01 -4.86
CA VAL A 56 -5.35 2.76 -5.24
C VAL A 56 -6.08 4.08 -5.45
N ALA A 57 -5.87 5.06 -4.57
CA ALA A 57 -6.47 6.39 -4.75
C ALA A 57 -5.97 7.04 -6.04
N ASP A 58 -4.66 6.98 -6.30
CA ASP A 58 -4.08 7.46 -7.56
C ASP A 58 -4.65 6.69 -8.77
N TYR A 59 -4.87 5.38 -8.68
CA TYR A 59 -5.52 4.63 -9.77
C TYR A 59 -6.96 5.11 -10.04
N LEU A 60 -7.75 5.36 -9.00
CA LEU A 60 -9.14 5.80 -9.13
C LEU A 60 -9.28 7.19 -9.73
N ILE A 61 -8.35 8.11 -9.44
CA ILE A 61 -8.44 9.50 -9.88
C ILE A 61 -7.47 9.87 -11.03
N GLY A 62 -6.68 8.91 -11.53
CA GLY A 62 -5.66 9.16 -12.57
C GLY A 62 -4.40 9.87 -12.07
N GLY A 63 -4.00 9.63 -10.81
CA GLY A 63 -2.76 10.11 -10.21
C GLY A 63 -1.51 9.45 -10.81
N VAL A 64 -0.37 10.13 -10.63
CA VAL A 64 0.93 9.77 -11.23
C VAL A 64 1.53 8.49 -10.63
N MET A 65 1.16 8.14 -9.40
CA MET A 65 1.67 6.98 -8.67
C MET A 65 0.63 5.86 -8.57
N ALA A 66 -0.22 5.74 -9.59
CA ALA A 66 -1.29 4.75 -9.66
C ALA A 66 -0.76 3.31 -9.66
N CYS A 67 -1.50 2.41 -9.01
CA CYS A 67 -1.35 0.98 -9.21
C CYS A 67 -1.97 0.52 -10.55
N GLY A 68 -1.84 -0.78 -10.86
CA GLY A 68 -2.63 -1.42 -11.92
C GLY A 68 -3.99 -1.90 -11.40
N SER A 69 -4.85 -2.36 -12.32
CA SER A 69 -6.16 -2.93 -11.98
C SER A 69 -6.08 -4.26 -11.20
N THR A 70 -4.91 -4.90 -11.18
CA THR A 70 -4.67 -6.19 -10.51
C THR A 70 -4.12 -6.02 -9.09
N ARG A 71 -4.24 -4.82 -8.50
CA ARG A 71 -3.71 -4.58 -7.15
C ARG A 71 -4.40 -5.52 -6.16
N PHE A 72 -3.59 -6.18 -5.33
CA PHE A 72 -3.92 -7.21 -4.34
C PHE A 72 -4.10 -8.63 -4.85
N ASP A 73 -4.27 -8.86 -6.16
CA ASP A 73 -4.55 -10.19 -6.72
C ASP A 73 -3.48 -11.22 -6.31
N ALA A 74 -2.20 -10.84 -6.42
CA ALA A 74 -1.07 -11.69 -6.04
C ALA A 74 -1.18 -12.26 -4.61
N ILE A 75 -1.62 -11.43 -3.69
CA ILE A 75 -1.69 -11.73 -2.25
C ILE A 75 -2.86 -12.69 -2.00
N ILE A 76 -4.01 -12.41 -2.62
CA ILE A 76 -5.23 -13.22 -2.54
C ILE A 76 -4.99 -14.60 -3.17
N GLU A 77 -4.39 -14.65 -4.35
CA GLU A 77 -4.06 -15.89 -5.06
C GLU A 77 -3.10 -16.78 -4.26
N LYS A 78 -2.12 -16.18 -3.58
CA LYS A 78 -1.16 -16.91 -2.73
C LYS A 78 -1.71 -17.28 -1.36
N ARG A 79 -2.87 -16.74 -0.96
CA ARG A 79 -3.51 -16.98 0.33
C ARG A 79 -2.57 -16.75 1.51
N ILE A 80 -1.76 -15.70 1.42
CA ILE A 80 -0.90 -15.28 2.54
C ILE A 80 -1.66 -14.30 3.44
N PRO A 81 -1.34 -14.23 4.74
CA PRO A 81 -1.93 -13.26 5.66
C PRO A 81 -1.80 -11.82 5.14
N LEU A 82 -2.93 -11.12 5.08
CA LEU A 82 -3.01 -9.72 4.66
C LEU A 82 -3.70 -8.88 5.73
N VAL A 83 -2.98 -7.88 6.24
CA VAL A 83 -3.55 -6.78 7.03
C VAL A 83 -3.51 -5.53 6.19
N LEU A 84 -4.67 -4.99 5.85
CA LEU A 84 -4.79 -3.79 5.03
C LEU A 84 -5.32 -2.63 5.86
N SER A 85 -4.69 -1.47 5.72
CA SER A 85 -5.13 -0.22 6.32
C SER A 85 -5.31 0.83 5.25
N PHE A 86 -6.39 1.60 5.35
CA PHE A 86 -6.63 2.73 4.46
C PHE A 86 -6.34 4.06 5.14
N LYS A 87 -5.49 4.89 4.52
CA LYS A 87 -5.34 6.30 4.90
C LYS A 87 -5.08 7.13 3.65
N VAL A 88 -6.12 7.77 3.13
CA VAL A 88 -6.00 8.84 2.15
C VAL A 88 -6.18 10.14 2.90
N LYS A 89 -5.11 10.92 3.02
CA LYS A 89 -5.16 12.28 3.56
C LYS A 89 -4.70 13.21 2.45
N GLU A 90 -5.63 13.92 1.79
CA GLU A 90 -5.38 15.05 0.87
C GLU A 90 -4.12 14.99 -0.04
N THR A 91 -3.69 13.82 -0.51
CA THR A 91 -2.42 13.74 -1.27
C THR A 91 -2.46 12.64 -2.33
N SER A 92 -3.28 12.83 -3.35
CA SER A 92 -3.02 12.19 -4.65
C SER A 92 -2.02 13.05 -5.43
N LYS A 93 -0.96 12.45 -5.98
CA LYS A 93 0.03 13.23 -6.74
C LYS A 93 -0.40 13.34 -8.19
N LEU A 94 -0.94 14.49 -8.58
CA LEU A 94 -1.35 14.78 -9.95
C LEU A 94 -0.23 15.44 -10.80
N GLY A 95 0.99 15.52 -10.28
CA GLY A 95 2.10 16.22 -10.94
C GLY A 95 2.12 17.73 -10.63
N PRO A 96 2.92 18.55 -11.36
CA PRO A 96 2.94 19.99 -11.19
C PRO A 96 1.55 20.58 -11.55
N ARG A 97 0.99 21.37 -10.62
CA ARG A 97 -0.31 22.08 -10.64
C ARG A 97 -1.36 21.50 -11.63
N PRO A 98 -2.38 20.76 -11.16
CA PRO A 98 -3.36 20.15 -12.05
C PRO A 98 -4.15 21.22 -12.82
N GLU A 99 -4.36 20.99 -14.11
CA GLU A 99 -5.16 21.85 -14.98
C GLU A 99 -6.66 21.81 -14.65
N LYS A 100 -7.12 20.80 -13.90
CA LYS A 100 -8.52 20.58 -13.52
C LYS A 100 -8.70 20.53 -11.99
N PRO A 101 -9.89 20.93 -11.48
CA PRO A 101 -10.23 20.78 -10.08
C PRO A 101 -10.11 19.32 -9.63
N ILE A 102 -9.56 19.10 -8.44
CA ILE A 102 -9.37 17.77 -7.86
C ILE A 102 -10.66 17.37 -7.16
N GLU A 103 -11.23 16.23 -7.53
CA GLU A 103 -12.22 15.56 -6.70
C GLU A 103 -11.48 14.83 -5.56
N ILE A 104 -11.72 15.29 -4.33
CA ILE A 104 -11.09 14.72 -3.13
C ILE A 104 -12.03 13.64 -2.59
N TYR A 105 -11.56 12.39 -2.62
CA TYR A 105 -12.25 11.29 -1.98
C TYR A 105 -11.61 11.02 -0.62
N GLU A 106 -12.35 11.29 0.45
CA GLU A 106 -11.94 11.00 1.83
C GLU A 106 -12.50 9.63 2.23
N PHE A 107 -11.62 8.70 2.56
CA PHE A 107 -12.01 7.39 3.08
C PHE A 107 -11.46 7.27 4.50
N GLU A 108 -12.36 7.31 5.48
CA GLU A 108 -11.99 7.17 6.88
C GLU A 108 -11.97 5.70 7.30
N ARG A 109 -10.77 5.25 7.70
CA ARG A 109 -10.45 4.10 8.58
C ARG A 109 -11.23 2.80 8.35
N TYR A 110 -10.65 1.92 7.54
CA TYR A 110 -10.95 0.48 7.56
C TYR A 110 -9.66 -0.29 7.83
N ILE A 111 -9.70 -1.19 8.83
CA ILE A 111 -8.73 -2.27 8.98
C ILE A 111 -9.44 -3.53 8.49
N ALA A 112 -9.08 -3.99 7.30
CA ALA A 112 -9.52 -5.27 6.79
C ALA A 112 -8.44 -6.30 7.12
N CYS A 113 -8.76 -7.22 8.03
CA CYS A 113 -7.94 -8.39 8.33
C CYS A 113 -8.63 -9.59 7.68
N SER A 114 -8.02 -10.16 6.66
CA SER A 114 -8.48 -11.42 6.08
C SER A 114 -7.50 -12.51 6.47
N VAL A 115 -7.96 -13.44 7.31
CA VAL A 115 -7.26 -14.71 7.55
C VAL A 115 -7.85 -15.68 6.54
N LEU A 116 -7.23 -15.80 5.37
CA LEU A 116 -7.61 -16.80 4.36
C LEU A 116 -7.09 -18.18 4.75
#